data_AF-A0A923QF72-F1
#
_entry.id   AF-A0A923QF72-F1
#
_cell.length_a   1.000
_cell.length_b   1.000
_cell.length_c   1.000
_cell.angle_alpha   90.00
_cell.angle_beta   90.00
_cell.angle_gamma   90.00
#
_symmetry.space_group_name_H-M   'P 1'
#
loop_
_entity.id
_entity.type
_entity.pdbx_description
1 polymer ?
#
loop_
_entity_poly.entity_id
_entity_poly.type
_entity_poly.pdbx_seq_one_letter_code
_entity_poly.pdbx_strand_id
1 'polypeptide(L)'
;MPAWPTPKQFDIVWCKFPYNGHPSAQRHPCLILTIADEQAGSPLYLIVAGGTSANKQGRWIRASKATDFVVQEPGLLKAAGLANATAFLFEAFKTQADGVMTGGSLLTLPYTDDFFVAVAPAKTPVIGKLDLGNAKVKDAFIKAGKAARLRALLEAEQARYATNKDVRKILKKKR
;
A
#
# COMPACT_ATOMS: atom_id res chain seq x y z
N MET A 1 -11.64 -14.46 10.17
CA MET A 1 -11.30 -13.18 9.50
C MET A 1 -12.13 -12.08 10.14
N PRO A 2 -11.58 -10.87 10.34
CA PRO A 2 -12.34 -9.76 10.90
C PRO A 2 -13.52 -9.38 9.99
N ALA A 3 -14.68 -9.08 10.58
CA ALA A 3 -15.89 -8.66 9.85
C ALA A 3 -15.82 -7.19 9.41
N TRP A 4 -14.74 -6.82 8.70
CA TRP A 4 -14.57 -5.47 8.16
C TRP A 4 -15.30 -5.33 6.82
N PRO A 5 -15.83 -4.14 6.49
CA PRO A 5 -16.31 -3.86 5.15
C PRO A 5 -15.22 -4.08 4.10
N THR A 6 -15.61 -4.59 2.93
CA THR A 6 -14.74 -4.69 1.76
C THR A 6 -14.28 -3.30 1.35
N PRO A 7 -12.96 -3.00 1.37
CA PRO A 7 -12.44 -1.73 0.91
C PRO A 7 -12.49 -1.65 -0.61
N LYS A 8 -12.40 -0.42 -1.14
CA LYS A 8 -12.47 -0.13 -2.56
C LYS A 8 -11.12 0.30 -3.11
N GLN A 9 -11.00 0.27 -4.44
CA GLN A 9 -9.87 0.89 -5.11
C GLN A 9 -9.74 2.36 -4.70
N PHE A 10 -8.50 2.77 -4.42
CA PHE A 10 -8.11 4.10 -3.93
C PHE A 10 -8.54 4.44 -2.50
N ASP A 11 -9.09 3.48 -1.75
CA ASP A 11 -9.15 3.61 -0.29
C ASP A 11 -7.74 3.57 0.29
N ILE A 12 -7.54 4.31 1.38
CA ILE A 12 -6.31 4.32 2.15
C ILE A 12 -6.55 3.53 3.43
N VAL A 13 -5.63 2.63 3.74
CA VAL A 13 -5.71 1.73 4.89
C VAL A 13 -4.46 1.80 5.76
N TRP A 14 -4.59 1.52 7.05
CA TRP A 14 -3.44 1.23 7.90
C TRP A 14 -2.96 -0.21 7.72
N CYS A 15 -1.69 -0.36 7.34
CA CYS A 15 -1.05 -1.65 7.13
C CYS A 15 0.15 -1.84 8.07
N LYS A 16 0.35 -3.06 8.54
CA LYS A 16 1.61 -3.60 9.08
C LYS A 16 2.49 -4.01 7.89
N PHE A 17 2.93 -3.03 7.11
CA PHE A 17 3.63 -3.31 5.87
C PHE A 17 5.00 -3.95 6.18
N PRO A 18 5.35 -5.08 5.55
CA PRO A 18 6.53 -5.85 5.90
C PRO A 18 7.76 -5.26 5.21
N TYR A 19 8.30 -4.17 5.75
CA TYR A 19 9.58 -3.64 5.32
C TYR A 19 10.72 -4.53 5.81
N ASN A 20 11.66 -4.85 4.91
CA ASN A 20 12.85 -5.60 5.27
C ASN A 20 13.62 -4.93 6.41
N GLY A 21 13.79 -5.65 7.52
CA GLY A 21 14.71 -5.26 8.59
C GLY A 21 14.11 -4.53 9.79
N HIS A 22 12.79 -4.29 9.84
CA HIS A 22 12.16 -3.74 11.04
C HIS A 22 11.50 -4.84 11.89
N PRO A 23 11.92 -5.04 13.16
CA PRO A 23 11.45 -6.13 14.02
C PRO A 23 9.98 -6.00 14.46
N SER A 24 9.43 -4.79 14.43
CA SER A 24 7.99 -4.54 14.56
C SER A 24 7.51 -3.96 13.24
N ALA A 25 6.54 -4.60 12.58
CA ALA A 25 5.89 -4.03 11.41
C ALA A 25 5.29 -2.67 11.81
N GLN A 26 5.99 -1.59 11.44
CA GLN A 26 5.53 -0.24 11.70
C GLN A 26 4.20 -0.05 10.95
N ARG A 27 3.29 0.72 11.56
CA ARG A 27 2.01 1.02 10.93
C ARG A 27 2.26 2.09 9.89
N HIS A 28 1.87 1.84 8.64
CA HIS A 28 2.00 2.79 7.55
C HIS A 28 0.67 2.93 6.81
N PRO A 29 0.37 4.14 6.29
CA PRO A 29 -0.73 4.30 5.36
C PRO A 29 -0.38 3.57 4.07
N CYS A 30 -1.32 2.81 3.52
CA CYS A 30 -1.20 2.11 2.26
C CYS A 30 -2.35 2.52 1.35
N LEU A 31 -2.06 2.68 0.06
CA LEU A 31 -3.06 2.94 -0.97
C LEU A 31 -3.48 1.61 -1.61
N ILE A 32 -4.78 1.32 -1.65
CA ILE A 32 -5.31 0.17 -2.38
C ILE A 32 -5.30 0.49 -3.88
N LEU A 33 -4.54 -0.28 -4.64
CA LEU A 33 -4.42 -0.12 -6.09
C LEU A 33 -5.41 -1.00 -6.84
N THR A 34 -5.70 -2.19 -6.33
CA THR A 34 -6.76 -3.07 -6.85
C THR A 34 -7.05 -4.18 -5.84
N ILE A 35 -8.16 -4.87 -6.04
CA ILE A 35 -8.51 -6.12 -5.37
C ILE A 35 -8.01 -7.27 -6.26
N ALA A 36 -7.35 -8.27 -5.68
CA ALA A 36 -6.71 -9.37 -6.41
C ALA A 36 -7.61 -10.62 -6.52
N ASP A 37 -8.48 -10.85 -5.54
CA ASP A 37 -9.35 -12.03 -5.50
C ASP A 37 -10.59 -11.72 -4.63
N GLU A 38 -11.79 -11.90 -5.19
CA GLU A 38 -13.09 -11.77 -4.50
C GLU A 38 -13.88 -13.09 -4.55
N GLN A 39 -13.22 -14.25 -4.45
CA GLN A 39 -13.95 -15.51 -4.34
C GLN A 39 -14.72 -15.61 -3.01
N ALA A 40 -16.02 -15.93 -3.11
CA ALA A 40 -16.87 -16.19 -1.95
C ALA A 40 -16.28 -17.30 -1.08
N GLY A 41 -16.08 -17.02 0.21
CA GLY A 41 -15.50 -17.96 1.18
C GLY A 41 -13.96 -17.95 1.27
N SER A 42 -13.26 -17.21 0.39
CA SER A 42 -11.81 -17.02 0.45
C SER A 42 -11.44 -15.70 1.16
N PRO A 43 -10.22 -15.59 1.71
CA PRO A 43 -9.72 -14.31 2.20
C PRO A 43 -9.67 -13.30 1.06
N LEU A 44 -10.16 -12.08 1.32
CA LEU A 44 -10.01 -10.97 0.39
C LEU A 44 -8.53 -10.60 0.27
N TYR A 45 -8.01 -10.46 -0.94
CA TYR A 45 -6.62 -10.01 -1.17
C TYR A 45 -6.57 -8.65 -1.85
N LEU A 46 -5.70 -7.79 -1.35
CA LEU A 46 -5.56 -6.42 -1.81
C LEU A 46 -4.15 -6.20 -2.35
N ILE A 47 -4.04 -5.61 -3.54
CA ILE A 47 -2.76 -5.08 -4.03
C ILE A 47 -2.64 -3.65 -3.51
N VAL A 48 -1.64 -3.42 -2.66
CA VAL A 48 -1.43 -2.14 -1.98
C VAL A 48 -0.08 -1.54 -2.31
N ALA A 49 0.00 -0.21 -2.32
CA ALA A 49 1.24 0.54 -2.30
C ALA A 49 1.51 1.13 -0.91
N GLY A 50 2.66 0.81 -0.32
CA GLY A 50 3.15 1.35 0.94
C GLY A 50 3.42 2.85 0.86
N GLY A 51 2.99 3.57 1.90
CA GLY A 51 3.21 5.00 2.06
C GLY A 51 4.35 5.31 3.02
N THR A 52 5.11 6.35 2.70
CA THR A 52 6.04 7.01 3.62
C THR A 52 5.55 8.44 3.87
N SER A 53 5.57 8.89 5.12
CA SER A 53 5.08 10.22 5.50
C SER A 53 6.23 11.15 5.84
N ALA A 54 6.10 12.42 5.47
CA ALA A 54 6.92 13.48 6.01
C ALA A 54 6.69 13.62 7.51
N ASN A 55 7.68 14.18 8.22
CA ASN A 55 7.49 14.53 9.63
C ASN A 55 6.55 15.74 9.79
N LYS A 56 6.25 16.12 11.04
CA LYS A 56 5.35 17.25 11.36
C LYS A 56 5.86 18.60 10.82
N GLN A 57 7.14 18.72 10.52
CA GLN A 57 7.78 19.89 9.93
C GLN A 57 7.81 19.83 8.39
N GLY A 58 7.18 18.83 7.76
CA GLY A 58 7.17 18.66 6.31
C GLY A 58 8.48 18.12 5.72
N ARG A 59 9.41 17.65 6.56
CA ARG A 59 10.70 17.10 6.11
C ARG A 59 10.57 15.62 5.80
N TRP A 60 11.07 15.24 4.63
CA TRP A 60 11.15 13.85 4.18
C TRP A 60 12.48 13.22 4.60
N ILE A 61 12.43 11.93 4.96
CA ILE A 61 13.64 11.13 5.27
C ILE A 61 14.44 10.82 4.00
N ARG A 62 13.78 10.81 2.83
CA ARG A 62 14.41 10.62 1.53
C ARG A 62 13.89 11.63 0.51
N ALA A 63 14.67 11.85 -0.55
CA ALA A 63 14.19 12.59 -1.71
C ALA A 63 13.00 11.85 -2.37
N SER A 64 12.01 12.62 -2.83
CA SER A 64 10.92 12.09 -3.66
C SER A 64 11.46 11.68 -5.02
N LYS A 65 10.99 10.55 -5.53
CA LYS A 65 11.26 10.06 -6.88
C LYS A 65 10.10 10.40 -7.81
N ALA A 66 10.34 10.34 -9.12
CA ALA A 66 9.28 10.50 -10.12
C ALA A 66 8.21 9.39 -10.05
N THR A 67 8.54 8.24 -9.47
CA THR A 67 7.65 7.09 -9.25
C THR A 67 6.78 7.23 -8.00
N ASP A 68 7.02 8.24 -7.17
CA ASP A 68 6.29 8.44 -5.93
C ASP A 68 5.01 9.24 -6.20
N PHE A 69 3.87 8.71 -5.77
CA PHE A 69 2.61 9.44 -5.80
C PHE A 69 2.42 10.20 -4.48
N VAL A 70 2.64 11.51 -4.53
CA VAL A 70 2.66 12.37 -3.33
C VAL A 70 1.32 13.05 -3.10
N VAL A 71 0.80 12.91 -1.89
CA VAL A 71 -0.37 13.62 -1.37
C VAL A 71 0.12 14.58 -0.29
N GLN A 72 -0.03 15.89 -0.51
CA GLN A 72 0.49 16.92 0.41
C GLN A 72 -0.45 18.10 0.63
N GLU A 73 -1.43 18.31 -0.24
CA GLU A 73 -2.39 19.41 -0.10
C GLU A 73 -3.27 19.19 1.14
N PRO A 74 -3.45 20.20 2.03
CA PRO A 74 -4.17 20.02 3.29
C PRO A 74 -5.59 19.45 3.14
N GLY A 75 -6.34 19.90 2.13
CA GLY A 75 -7.68 19.39 1.85
C GLY A 75 -7.68 17.92 1.42
N LEU A 76 -6.68 17.51 0.63
CA LEU A 76 -6.52 16.12 0.21
C LEU A 76 -6.08 15.24 1.37
N LEU A 77 -5.16 15.72 2.21
CA LEU A 77 -4.72 15.00 3.41
C LEU A 77 -5.89 14.70 4.34
N LYS A 78 -6.75 15.70 4.60
CA LYS A 78 -7.95 15.54 5.43
C LYS A 78 -8.91 14.51 4.84
N ALA A 79 -9.21 14.59 3.54
CA ALA A 79 -10.11 13.64 2.86
C ALA A 79 -9.53 12.21 2.81
N ALA A 80 -8.20 12.11 2.71
CA ALA A 80 -7.45 10.88 2.71
C ALA A 80 -7.26 10.25 4.10
N GLY A 81 -7.66 10.95 5.18
CA GLY A 81 -7.41 10.51 6.55
C GLY A 81 -5.94 10.56 6.97
N LEU A 82 -5.12 11.37 6.27
CA LEU A 82 -3.68 11.48 6.47
C LEU A 82 -3.35 12.70 7.32
N ALA A 83 -2.52 12.50 8.35
CA ALA A 83 -2.09 13.59 9.22
C ALA A 83 -0.93 14.42 8.64
N ASN A 84 -0.10 13.83 7.78
CA ASN A 84 1.07 14.46 7.19
C ASN A 84 1.13 14.16 5.69
N ALA A 85 1.87 14.99 4.95
CA ALA A 85 2.23 14.73 3.56
C ALA A 85 2.76 13.29 3.42
N THR A 86 2.24 12.54 2.45
CA THR A 86 2.51 11.11 2.30
C THR A 86 2.75 10.77 0.85
N ALA A 87 3.83 10.02 0.60
CA ALA A 87 4.20 9.51 -0.71
C ALA A 87 3.90 8.01 -0.77
N PHE A 88 3.05 7.60 -1.69
CA PHE A 88 2.79 6.18 -2.00
C PHE A 88 3.78 5.70 -3.05
N LEU A 89 4.45 4.59 -2.76
CA LEU A 89 5.63 4.18 -3.49
C LEU A 89 5.29 3.05 -4.47
N PHE A 90 5.43 3.32 -5.77
CA PHE A 90 5.21 2.32 -6.82
C PHE A 90 6.51 1.61 -7.16
N GLU A 91 6.95 0.75 -6.25
CA GLU A 91 8.19 -0.01 -6.38
C GLU A 91 7.91 -1.51 -6.24
N ALA A 92 8.31 -2.31 -7.23
CA ALA A 92 8.29 -3.76 -7.12
C ALA A 92 9.28 -4.24 -6.05
N PHE A 93 8.91 -5.34 -5.40
CA PHE A 93 9.83 -6.13 -4.61
C PHE A 93 10.80 -6.86 -5.53
N LYS A 94 12.03 -7.03 -5.06
CA LYS A 94 13.04 -7.85 -5.74
C LYS A 94 13.10 -9.20 -5.06
N THR A 95 12.91 -10.27 -5.80
CA THR A 95 13.12 -11.64 -5.31
C THR A 95 14.60 -11.98 -5.41
N GLN A 96 15.22 -12.34 -4.29
CA GLN A 96 16.58 -12.86 -4.23
C GLN A 96 16.63 -14.32 -4.71
N ALA A 97 17.83 -14.82 -4.99
CA ALA A 97 18.04 -16.20 -5.46
C ALA A 97 17.52 -17.27 -4.47
N ASP A 98 17.43 -16.93 -3.19
CA ASP A 98 16.89 -17.80 -2.14
C ASP A 98 15.36 -17.69 -1.97
N GLY A 99 14.68 -17.00 -2.89
CA GLY A 99 13.23 -16.80 -2.89
C GLY A 99 12.73 -15.69 -1.97
N VAL A 100 13.63 -14.98 -1.27
CA VAL A 100 13.25 -13.91 -0.33
C VAL A 100 12.98 -12.61 -1.08
N MET A 101 11.84 -11.99 -0.79
CA MET A 101 11.51 -10.67 -1.33
C MET A 101 12.17 -9.57 -0.52
N THR A 102 12.82 -8.64 -1.22
CA THR A 102 13.57 -7.53 -0.62
C THR A 102 13.26 -6.21 -1.31
N GLY A 103 13.25 -5.13 -0.52
CA GLY A 103 12.84 -3.81 -1.01
C GLY A 103 11.38 -3.79 -1.44
N GLY A 104 11.01 -2.82 -2.27
CA GLY A 104 9.65 -2.70 -2.80
C GLY A 104 8.64 -2.10 -1.83
N SER A 105 7.50 -1.71 -2.39
CA SER A 105 6.37 -1.16 -1.64
C SER A 105 5.03 -1.51 -2.27
N LEU A 106 5.00 -2.28 -3.36
CA LEU A 106 3.78 -2.77 -3.98
C LEU A 106 3.63 -4.28 -3.75
N LEU A 107 2.60 -4.70 -3.02
CA LEU A 107 2.42 -6.11 -2.64
C LEU A 107 0.95 -6.50 -2.53
N THR A 108 0.66 -7.76 -2.83
CA THR A 108 -0.63 -8.40 -2.54
C THR A 108 -0.65 -8.93 -1.12
N LEU A 109 -1.59 -8.45 -0.30
CA LEU A 109 -1.73 -8.82 1.11
C LEU A 109 -3.14 -9.35 1.39
N PRO A 110 -3.29 -10.38 2.25
CA PRO A 110 -4.59 -10.82 2.71
C PRO A 110 -5.19 -9.80 3.70
N TYR A 111 -6.44 -9.39 3.46
CA TYR A 111 -7.17 -8.40 4.24
C TYR A 111 -7.60 -8.97 5.61
N THR A 112 -6.63 -9.00 6.51
CA THR A 112 -6.70 -9.63 7.84
C THR A 112 -5.94 -8.77 8.85
N ASP A 113 -6.16 -8.99 10.14
CA ASP A 113 -5.51 -8.31 11.26
C ASP A 113 -4.00 -8.59 11.38
N ASP A 114 -3.51 -9.63 10.72
CA ASP A 114 -2.08 -9.90 10.59
C ASP A 114 -1.36 -8.83 9.76
N PHE A 115 -2.05 -8.23 8.78
CA PHE A 115 -1.46 -7.24 7.86
C PHE A 115 -2.11 -5.87 7.94
N PHE A 116 -3.34 -5.75 8.43
CA PHE A 116 -4.09 -4.50 8.47
C PHE A 116 -4.48 -4.14 9.90
N VAL A 117 -4.61 -2.85 10.18
CA VAL A 117 -4.88 -2.34 11.53
C VAL A 117 -6.18 -1.58 11.54
N ALA A 118 -7.19 -2.14 12.20
CA ALA A 118 -8.41 -1.41 12.49
C ALA A 118 -8.13 -0.23 13.43
N VAL A 119 -8.67 0.94 13.08
CA VAL A 119 -8.54 2.15 13.90
C VAL A 119 -9.91 2.69 14.32
N ALA A 120 -9.95 3.32 15.48
CA ALA A 120 -11.15 4.00 15.97
C ALA A 120 -11.44 5.28 15.14
N PRO A 121 -12.72 5.72 15.05
CA PRO A 121 -13.91 5.10 15.65
C PRO A 121 -14.53 4.00 14.79
N ALA A 122 -14.20 3.92 13.50
CA ALA A 122 -14.87 3.06 12.54
C ALA A 122 -14.53 1.56 12.68
N LYS A 123 -13.51 1.21 13.48
CA LYS A 123 -13.05 -0.17 13.73
C LYS A 123 -12.75 -0.96 12.44
N THR A 124 -12.29 -0.24 11.42
CA THR A 124 -11.86 -0.78 10.11
C THR A 124 -10.45 -0.27 9.79
N PRO A 125 -9.66 -0.98 8.97
CA PRO A 125 -8.39 -0.49 8.47
C PRO A 125 -8.48 0.76 7.60
N VAL A 126 -9.62 0.96 6.93
CA VAL A 126 -9.83 2.10 6.03
C VAL A 126 -9.88 3.40 6.84
N ILE A 127 -9.04 4.36 6.46
CA ILE A 127 -8.93 5.67 7.11
C ILE A 127 -9.40 6.84 6.25
N GLY A 128 -9.51 6.61 4.95
CA GLY A 128 -9.94 7.63 4.01
C GLY A 128 -9.85 7.12 2.60
N LYS A 129 -10.04 8.03 1.64
CA LYS A 129 -10.06 7.70 0.23
C LYS A 129 -9.43 8.81 -0.59
N LEU A 130 -8.74 8.44 -1.66
CA LEU A 130 -8.32 9.40 -2.68
C LEU A 130 -9.39 9.55 -3.74
N ASP A 131 -9.75 10.82 -3.98
CA ASP A 131 -10.70 11.19 -5.02
C ASP A 131 -9.95 11.49 -6.34
N LEU A 132 -9.98 10.52 -7.26
CA LEU A 132 -9.47 10.72 -8.63
C LEU A 132 -10.44 11.51 -9.54
N GLY A 133 -11.60 11.93 -9.03
CA GLY A 133 -12.41 12.97 -9.67
C GLY A 133 -11.72 14.33 -9.63
N ASN A 134 -10.82 14.56 -8.67
CA ASN A 134 -9.97 15.73 -8.64
C ASN A 134 -8.86 15.62 -9.71
N ALA A 135 -8.89 16.53 -10.70
CA ALA A 135 -7.96 16.52 -11.82
C ALA A 135 -6.48 16.55 -11.39
N LYS A 136 -6.13 17.35 -10.36
CA LYS A 136 -4.75 17.43 -9.87
C LYS A 136 -4.26 16.11 -9.28
N VAL A 137 -5.12 15.44 -8.52
CA VAL A 137 -4.83 14.13 -7.92
C VAL A 137 -4.67 13.08 -9.01
N LYS A 138 -5.59 13.07 -9.97
CA LYS A 138 -5.58 12.17 -11.12
C LYS A 138 -4.31 12.34 -11.95
N ASP A 139 -3.92 13.57 -12.26
CA ASP A 139 -2.72 13.85 -13.06
C ASP A 139 -1.45 13.44 -12.33
N ALA A 140 -1.35 13.73 -11.03
CA ALA A 140 -0.23 13.29 -10.19
C ALA A 140 -0.13 11.75 -10.14
N PHE A 141 -1.27 11.06 -9.97
CA PHE A 141 -1.33 9.59 -9.97
C PHE A 141 -0.90 9.02 -11.33
N ILE A 142 -1.42 9.56 -12.44
CA ILE A 142 -1.07 9.13 -13.80
C ILE A 142 0.43 9.36 -14.07
N LYS A 143 0.97 10.52 -13.66
CA LYS A 143 2.40 10.84 -13.85
C LYS A 143 3.29 9.86 -13.10
N ALA A 144 3.04 9.64 -11.82
CA ALA A 144 3.78 8.68 -11.01
C ALA A 144 3.63 7.25 -11.55
N GLY A 145 2.40 6.87 -11.91
CA GLY A 145 2.08 5.57 -12.47
C GLY A 145 2.79 5.30 -13.79
N LYS A 146 2.88 6.29 -14.70
CA LYS A 146 3.65 6.19 -15.94
C LYS A 146 5.14 6.03 -15.67
N ALA A 147 5.70 6.88 -14.79
CA ALA A 147 7.11 6.81 -14.42
C ALA A 147 7.49 5.44 -13.83
N ALA A 148 6.59 4.85 -13.04
CA ALA A 148 6.79 3.54 -12.41
C ALA A 148 6.43 2.34 -13.31
N ARG A 149 5.83 2.57 -14.48
CA ARG A 149 5.18 1.52 -15.29
C ARG A 149 4.16 0.71 -14.48
N LEU A 150 3.34 1.39 -13.69
CA LEU A 150 2.46 0.82 -12.67
C LEU A 150 1.58 -0.33 -13.19
N ARG A 151 1.05 -0.23 -14.41
CA ARG A 151 0.26 -1.31 -15.01
C ARG A 151 1.05 -2.63 -15.08
N ALA A 152 2.28 -2.58 -15.59
CA ALA A 152 3.14 -3.75 -15.67
C ALA A 152 3.52 -4.27 -14.28
N LEU A 153 3.68 -3.39 -13.28
CA LEU A 153 3.92 -3.79 -11.90
C LEU A 153 2.73 -4.54 -11.31
N LEU A 154 1.50 -4.06 -11.55
CA LEU A 154 0.28 -4.71 -11.10
C LEU A 154 0.09 -6.09 -11.75
N GLU A 155 0.30 -6.19 -13.06
CA GLU A 155 0.23 -7.45 -13.80
C GLU A 155 1.29 -8.45 -13.30
N ALA A 156 2.52 -8.01 -13.08
CA ALA A 156 3.59 -8.86 -12.55
C ALA A 156 3.29 -9.34 -11.12
N GLU A 157 2.74 -8.47 -10.27
CA GLU A 157 2.36 -8.82 -8.90
C GLU A 157 1.17 -9.78 -8.86
N GLN A 158 0.19 -9.61 -9.76
CA GLN A 158 -0.91 -10.56 -9.93
C GLN A 158 -0.40 -11.94 -10.37
N ALA A 159 0.52 -11.99 -11.33
CA ALA A 159 1.14 -13.24 -11.78
C ALA A 159 1.95 -13.92 -10.65
N ARG A 160 2.69 -13.12 -9.86
CA ARG A 160 3.40 -13.62 -8.67
C ARG A 160 2.42 -14.18 -7.64
N TYR A 161 1.32 -13.47 -7.37
CA TYR A 161 0.30 -13.93 -6.42
C TYR A 161 -0.39 -15.21 -6.90
N ALA A 162 -0.71 -15.33 -8.20
CA ALA A 162 -1.30 -16.53 -8.77
C ALA A 162 -0.41 -17.77 -8.62
N THR A 163 0.91 -17.59 -8.68
CA THR A 163 1.90 -18.68 -8.51
C THR A 163 2.28 -18.93 -7.05
N ASN A 164 2.30 -17.90 -6.21
CA ASN A 164 2.60 -18.02 -4.78
C ASN A 164 1.77 -17.04 -3.93
N LYS A 165 0.70 -17.59 -3.34
CA LYS A 165 -0.25 -16.84 -2.50
C LYS A 165 0.30 -16.54 -1.10
N ASP A 166 1.29 -17.29 -0.62
CA ASP A 166 1.78 -17.17 0.75
C ASP A 166 2.85 -16.09 0.87
N VAL A 167 2.37 -14.86 1.11
CA VAL A 167 3.23 -13.71 1.32
C VAL A 167 4.13 -13.85 2.57
N ARG A 168 3.80 -14.70 3.55
CA ARG A 168 4.61 -14.87 4.76
C ARG A 168 5.86 -15.71 4.51
N LYS A 169 5.80 -16.66 3.58
CA LYS A 169 6.96 -17.49 3.21
C LYS A 169 8.06 -16.71 2.49
N ILE A 170 7.67 -15.65 1.78
CA ILE A 170 8.58 -14.81 0.98
C ILE A 170 9.10 -13.58 1.75
N LEU A 171 8.43 -13.21 2.85
CA LEU A 171 8.84 -12.18 3.80
C LEU A 171 9.53 -12.86 4.99
N LYS A 172 10.81 -13.25 4.87
CA LYS A 172 11.55 -13.83 6.00
C LYS A 172 11.46 -12.89 7.22
N LYS A 173 10.85 -13.36 8.32
CA LYS A 173 11.07 -12.75 9.64
C LYS A 173 12.58 -12.81 9.88
N LYS A 174 13.25 -11.66 10.01
CA LYS A 174 14.51 -11.64 10.75
C LYS A 174 14.15 -12.12 12.16
N ARG A 175 14.59 -13.34 12.49
CA ARG A 175 14.63 -13.84 13.86
C ARG A 175 15.54 -12.94 14.69
#